data_AF-A0A6W0M043-F1
#
_entry.id   AF-A0A6W0M043-F1
#
_cell.length_a   1.000
_cell.length_b   1.000
_cell.length_c   1.000
_cell.angle_alpha   90.00
_cell.angle_beta   90.00
_cell.angle_gamma   90.00
#
_symmetry.space_group_name_H-M   'P 1'
#
loop_
_entity.id
_entity.type
_entity.pdbx_description
1 polymer ?
#
loop_
_entity_poly.entity_id
_entity_poly.type
_entity_poly.pdbx_seq_one_letter_code
_entity_poly.pdbx_strand_id
1 'polypeptide(L)' 'MITERIAEHINMAEAAQEWLRQRGSRVTNIRIFMRRPLLEIACPPVELVKSANRIVECCDTGTRSVWVAALNGCQIIWR' A
#
# COMPACT_ATOMS: atom_id res chain seq x y z
N MET A 1 -10.72 -17.77 -13.71
CA MET A 1 -10.73 -16.79 -14.83
C MET A 1 -9.97 -15.54 -14.44
N ILE A 2 -9.45 -14.78 -15.42
CA ILE A 2 -8.72 -13.51 -15.19
C ILE A 2 -9.62 -12.45 -14.51
N THR A 3 -10.90 -12.40 -14.86
CA THR A 3 -11.90 -11.47 -14.31
C THR A 3 -12.18 -11.69 -12.82
N GLU A 4 -12.30 -12.95 -12.37
CA GLU A 4 -12.53 -13.30 -10.97
C GLU A 4 -11.40 -12.78 -10.07
N ARG A 5 -10.16 -12.88 -10.55
CA ARG A 5 -8.97 -12.42 -9.81
C ARG A 5 -8.88 -10.90 -9.71
N ILE A 6 -9.38 -10.17 -10.71
CA ILE A 6 -9.46 -8.71 -10.65
C ILE A 6 -10.54 -8.27 -9.66
N ALA A 7 -11.69 -8.95 -9.63
CA ALA A 7 -12.76 -8.66 -8.67
C ALA A 7 -12.29 -8.87 -7.22
N GLU A 8 -11.57 -9.97 -6.95
CA GLU A 8 -10.93 -10.19 -5.65
C GLU A 8 -9.97 -9.06 -5.27
N HIS A 9 -9.11 -8.65 -6.20
CA HIS A 9 -8.16 -7.56 -5.98
C HIS A 9 -8.83 -6.20 -5.72
N ILE A 10 -9.98 -5.93 -6.36
CA ILE A 10 -10.80 -4.73 -6.08
C ILE A 10 -11.33 -4.79 -4.65
N ASN A 11 -11.95 -5.90 -4.24
CA ASN A 11 -12.48 -6.07 -2.89
C ASN A 11 -11.40 -5.91 -1.81
N MET A 12 -10.20 -6.45 -2.07
CA MET A 12 -9.05 -6.27 -1.18
C MET A 12 -8.64 -4.79 -1.04
N ALA A 13 -8.56 -4.08 -2.17
CA ALA A 13 -8.19 -2.67 -2.18
C ALA A 13 -9.24 -1.79 -1.48
N GLU A 14 -10.53 -2.06 -1.67
CA GLU A 14 -11.62 -1.37 -0.97
C GLU A 14 -11.55 -1.59 0.54
N ALA A 15 -11.34 -2.84 0.97
CA ALA A 15 -11.20 -3.16 2.39
C ALA A 15 -9.97 -2.47 3.01
N ALA A 16 -8.85 -2.42 2.30
CA ALA A 16 -7.65 -1.70 2.74
C ALA A 16 -7.90 -0.18 2.82
N GLN A 17 -8.54 0.40 1.81
CA GLN A 17 -8.88 1.83 1.77
C GLN A 17 -9.82 2.22 2.90
N GLU A 18 -10.82 1.40 3.20
CA GLU A 18 -11.74 1.66 4.32
C GLU A 18 -11.02 1.65 5.66
N TRP A 19 -10.18 0.63 5.90
CA TRP A 19 -9.39 0.53 7.13
C TRP A 19 -8.44 1.72 7.32
N LEU A 20 -7.84 2.21 6.22
CA LEU A 20 -6.97 3.38 6.20
C LEU A 20 -7.74 4.67 6.49
N ARG A 21 -8.90 4.84 5.86
CA ARG A 21 -9.79 5.99 6.03
C ARG A 21 -10.25 6.13 7.47
N GLN A 22 -10.63 5.02 8.12
CA GLN A 22 -11.04 5.00 9.54
C GLN A 22 -9.93 5.47 10.50
N ARG A 23 -8.67 5.42 10.07
CA ARG A 23 -7.50 5.87 10.86
C ARG A 23 -6.96 7.22 10.41
N GLY A 24 -7.71 7.95 9.59
CA GLY A 24 -7.32 9.27 9.09
C GLY A 24 -6.19 9.23 8.06
N SER A 25 -5.84 8.05 7.54
CA SER A 25 -4.87 7.92 6.46
C SER A 25 -5.52 8.21 5.11
N ARG A 26 -4.80 8.90 4.23
CA ARG A 26 -5.31 9.28 2.90
C ARG A 26 -4.65 8.45 1.82
N VAL A 27 -5.44 7.66 1.10
CA VAL A 27 -4.98 6.99 -0.13
C VAL A 27 -4.79 8.02 -1.22
N THR A 28 -3.60 8.07 -1.81
CA THR A 28 -3.23 9.00 -2.89
C THR A 28 -3.21 8.33 -4.26
N ASN A 29 -2.96 7.02 -4.32
CA ASN A 29 -2.97 6.24 -5.55
C ASN A 29 -3.32 4.78 -5.27
N ILE A 30 -4.00 4.13 -6.21
CA ILE A 30 -4.34 2.71 -6.15
C ILE A 30 -3.96 2.06 -7.48
N ARG A 31 -3.16 1.01 -7.41
CA ARG A 31 -2.78 0.21 -8.59
C ARG A 31 -3.32 -1.20 -8.41
N ILE A 32 -4.36 -1.51 -9.16
CA ILE A 32 -4.92 -2.86 -9.27
C ILE A 32 -4.57 -3.37 -10.66
N PHE A 33 -3.75 -4.41 -10.71
CA PHE A 33 -3.44 -5.12 -11.95
C PHE A 33 -3.49 -6.62 -11.66
N MET A 34 -3.03 -7.46 -12.60
CA MET A 34 -2.93 -8.93 -12.46
C MET A 34 -2.06 -9.42 -11.27
N ARG A 35 -1.54 -8.52 -10.43
CA ARG A 35 -0.69 -8.77 -9.26
C ARG A 35 -1.37 -8.22 -8.00
N ARG A 36 -0.79 -8.55 -6.85
CA ARG A 36 -1.21 -8.03 -5.54
C ARG A 36 -1.47 -6.51 -5.60
N PRO A 37 -2.64 -6.02 -5.15
CA PRO A 37 -2.95 -4.58 -5.20
C PRO A 37 -1.94 -3.76 -4.41
N LEU A 38 -1.64 -2.56 -4.90
CA LEU A 38 -0.73 -1.60 -4.28
C LEU A 38 -1.47 -0.29 -4.00
N LEU A 39 -1.42 0.18 -2.76
CA LEU A 39 -1.97 1.48 -2.36
C LEU A 39 -0.82 2.40 -1.92
N GLU A 40 -0.80 3.60 -2.47
CA GLU A 40 0.05 4.69 -2.00
C GLU A 40 -0.75 5.54 -1.02
N ILE A 41 -0.14 5.87 0.12
CA ILE A 41 -0.81 6.63 1.18
C ILE A 41 0.00 7.85 1.61
N ALA A 42 -0.72 8.84 2.15
CA ALA A 42 -0.20 9.91 2.98
C ALA A 42 -0.73 9.76 4.40
N CYS A 43 0.04 10.22 5.40
CA CYS A 43 -0.29 10.11 6.82
C CYS A 43 -0.46 8.63 7.24
N PRO A 44 0.63 7.83 7.31
CA PRO A 44 0.54 6.43 7.68
C PRO A 44 0.08 6.27 9.14
N PRO A 45 -0.89 5.41 9.44
CA PRO A 45 -1.34 5.18 10.80
C PRO A 45 -0.29 4.37 11.58
N VAL A 46 -0.27 4.55 12.91
CA VAL A 46 0.79 4.02 13.79
C VAL A 46 0.91 2.49 13.71
N GLU A 47 -0.20 1.78 13.51
CA GLU A 47 -0.23 0.33 13.38
C GLU A 47 0.48 -0.15 12.11
N LEU A 48 0.36 0.60 11.00
CA LEU A 48 1.10 0.31 9.77
C LEU A 48 2.58 0.62 9.96
N VAL A 49 2.92 1.74 10.60
CA VAL A 49 4.33 2.11 10.84
C VAL A 49 5.06 1.05 11.67
N LYS A 50 4.40 0.48 12.69
CA LYS A 50 4.97 -0.57 13.56
C LYS A 50 5.29 -1.88 12.83
N SER A 51 4.60 -2.15 11.72
CA SER A 51 4.75 -3.38 10.94
C SER A 51 5.45 -3.16 9.59
N ALA A 52 5.87 -1.92 9.32
CA ALA A 52 6.47 -1.53 8.05
C ALA A 52 7.94 -1.93 7.97
N ASN A 53 8.34 -2.35 6.77
CA ASN A 53 9.73 -2.46 6.40
C ASN A 53 10.14 -1.21 5.60
N ARG A 54 11.34 -0.69 5.88
CA ARG A 54 11.93 0.39 5.09
C ARG A 54 12.81 -0.20 4.01
N ILE A 55 12.52 0.15 2.75
CA ILE A 55 13.41 -0.12 1.63
C ILE A 55 14.18 1.17 1.37
N VAL A 56 15.51 1.06 1.36
CA VAL A 56 16.42 2.18 1.09
C VAL A 56 17.23 1.84 -0.15
N GLU A 57 17.30 2.78 -1.07
CA GLU A 57 18.14 2.69 -2.25
C GLU A 57 19.11 3.87 -2.25
N CYS A 58 20.39 3.54 -2.27
CA CYS A 58 21.49 4.48 -2.28
C CYS A 58 22.16 4.44 -3.65
N CYS A 59 22.31 5.60 -4.27
CA CYS A 59 23.08 5.80 -5.50
C CYS A 59 23.98 7.03 -5.34
N ASP A 60 24.93 7.20 -6.25
CA ASP A 60 25.92 8.31 -6.19
C ASP A 60 25.26 9.70 -6.17
N THR A 61 24.03 9.80 -6.66
CA THR A 61 23.24 11.03 -6.73
C THR A 61 22.30 11.24 -5.53
N GLY A 62 22.23 10.31 -4.58
CA GLY A 62 21.45 10.47 -3.36
C GLY A 62 20.87 9.18 -2.78
N THR A 63 20.11 9.34 -1.70
CA THR A 63 19.41 8.24 -1.02
C THR A 63 17.91 8.44 -1.13
N ARG A 64 17.19 7.42 -1.58
CA ARG A 64 15.72 7.38 -1.54
C ARG A 64 15.26 6.25 -0.63
N SER A 65 14.14 6.46 0.07
CA SER A 65 13.51 5.40 0.84
C SER A 65 12.02 5.37 0.64
N VAL A 66 11.46 4.18 0.77
CA VAL A 66 10.02 3.93 0.79
C VAL A 66 9.72 2.97 1.93
N TRP A 67 8.65 3.23 2.64
CA TRP A 67 8.09 2.30 3.62
C TRP A 67 7.09 1.39 2.94
N VAL A 68 7.11 0.11 3.31
CA VAL A 68 6.23 -0.92 2.77
C VAL A 68 5.63 -1.73 3.90
N ALA A 69 4.31 -1.92 3.87
CA ALA A 69 3.60 -2.80 4.78
C ALA A 69 2.53 -3.60 4.03
N ALA A 70 1.97 -4.63 4.67
CA ALA A 70 0.88 -5.44 4.13
C ALA A 70 -0.41 -5.21 4.91
N LEU A 71 -1.52 -5.05 4.20
CA LEU A 71 -2.86 -4.85 4.80
C LEU A 71 -3.92 -5.44 3.88
N ASN A 72 -4.81 -6.29 4.41
CA ASN A 72 -5.89 -6.94 3.65
C ASN A 72 -5.42 -7.59 2.34
N GLY A 73 -4.21 -8.14 2.39
CA GLY A 73 -3.51 -8.73 1.25
C GLY A 73 -3.01 -7.74 0.20
N CYS A 74 -3.20 -6.43 0.35
CA CYS A 74 -2.55 -5.39 -0.43
C CYS A 74 -1.13 -5.09 0.08
N GLN A 75 -0.31 -4.49 -0.80
CA GLN A 75 0.88 -3.75 -0.39
C GLN A 75 0.52 -2.27 -0.18
N ILE A 76 0.98 -1.69 0.92
CA ILE A 76 0.78 -0.29 1.25
C ILE A 76 2.15 0.39 1.26
N ILE A 77 2.30 1.49 0.54
CA ILE A 77 3.57 2.21 0.45
C ILE A 77 3.42 3.71 0.73
N TRP A 78 4.45 4.29 1.33
CA TRP A 78 4.58 5.74 1.53
C TRP A 78 6.06 6.14 1.58
N ARG A 79 6.32 7.43 1.33
CA ARG A 79 7.66 8.02 1.40
C ARG A 79 7.82 8.80 2.69
#